data_AF-A0A091R262-F1
#
_entry.id   AF-A0A091R262-F1
#
_cell.length_a   1.000
_cell.length_b   1.000
_cell.length_c   1.000
_cell.angle_alpha   90.00
_cell.angle_beta   90.00
_cell.angle_gamma   90.00
#
_symmetry.space_group_name_H-M   'P 1'
#
loop_
_entity.id
_entity.type
_entity.pdbx_description
1 polymer ?
#
loop_
_entity_poly.entity_id
_entity_poly.type
_entity_poly.pdbx_seq_one_letter_code
_entity_poly.pdbx_strand_id
1 'polypeptide(L)'
;PMLIDDLAEVDYSLNSLPAVLQTFVDLDLKGVVYPAGNYTDPPYVAAPFTIPDQSDSMLSLVFSEYFFQTSSFAYYTAGAFNITITEETCSYFNISTEIFGSIIPEVAKYSVTPYPVMLKLMATETPIISLEQDSFTAEIQGSMEVFAVLPDAATQLLFTMNIAANTSIALNIFDQKLMGSLCLNRLQFSLAHSNVGFFEISLLENILSYILQTEVIPSANAKLSKGLPLP
;
A
#
# COMPACT_ATOMS: atom_id res chain seq x y z
N PRO A 1 7.12 15.72 -17.18
CA PRO A 1 6.49 14.58 -16.46
C PRO A 1 5.54 13.81 -17.38
N MET A 2 5.59 12.49 -17.34
CA MET A 2 4.75 11.57 -18.08
C MET A 2 3.68 11.01 -17.13
N LEU A 3 2.43 10.94 -17.60
CA LEU A 3 1.33 10.42 -16.80
C LEU A 3 1.48 8.91 -16.58
N ILE A 4 1.39 8.47 -15.32
CA ILE A 4 1.28 7.06 -14.96
C ILE A 4 -0.21 6.68 -14.95
N ASP A 5 -0.99 7.42 -14.17
CA ASP A 5 -2.43 7.29 -14.00
C ASP A 5 -3.02 8.62 -13.49
N ASP A 6 -4.29 8.62 -13.10
CA ASP A 6 -5.00 9.82 -12.61
C ASP A 6 -4.42 10.41 -11.31
N LEU A 7 -3.54 9.69 -10.60
CA LEU A 7 -3.00 10.07 -9.30
C LEU A 7 -1.53 10.48 -9.36
N ALA A 8 -0.75 9.98 -10.32
CA ALA A 8 0.70 10.18 -10.35
C ALA A 8 1.30 10.39 -11.75
N GLU A 9 2.40 11.14 -11.77
CA GLU A 9 3.22 11.43 -12.94
C GLU A 9 4.70 11.19 -12.64
N VAL A 10 5.47 10.72 -13.62
CA VAL A 10 6.91 10.44 -13.48
C VAL A 10 7.77 11.36 -14.36
N ASP A 11 8.84 11.92 -13.80
CA ASP A 11 9.83 12.71 -14.53
C ASP A 11 11.10 11.87 -14.80
N TYR A 12 11.24 11.43 -16.05
CA TYR A 12 12.45 10.79 -16.58
C TYR A 12 13.36 11.75 -17.36
N SER A 13 13.27 13.05 -17.13
CA SER A 13 14.22 14.00 -17.74
C SER A 13 15.65 13.66 -17.34
N LEU A 14 16.60 13.91 -18.25
CA LEU A 14 18.02 13.77 -17.97
C LEU A 14 18.42 14.67 -16.79
N ASN A 15 19.05 14.07 -15.80
CA ASN A 15 19.64 14.76 -14.65
C ASN A 15 21.02 15.36 -15.01
N SER A 16 21.76 14.68 -15.89
CA SER A 16 23.01 15.16 -16.46
C SER A 16 23.12 14.84 -17.94
N LEU A 17 24.15 15.37 -18.61
CA LEU A 17 24.47 14.95 -19.97
C LEU A 17 24.83 13.44 -19.99
N PRO A 18 24.46 12.71 -21.06
CA PRO A 18 24.86 11.33 -21.25
C PRO A 18 26.37 11.15 -21.16
N ALA A 19 26.83 10.18 -20.36
CA ALA A 19 28.24 9.82 -20.30
C ALA A 19 28.51 8.70 -21.30
N VAL A 20 29.46 8.94 -22.22
CA VAL A 20 29.86 7.94 -23.22
C VAL A 20 31.16 7.30 -22.76
N LEU A 21 31.08 6.04 -22.34
CA LEU A 21 32.23 5.24 -21.95
C LEU A 21 32.66 4.34 -23.12
N GLN A 22 33.78 3.64 -22.95
CA GLN A 22 34.33 2.79 -24.00
C GLN A 22 33.41 1.60 -24.35
N THR A 23 32.65 1.11 -23.36
CA THR A 23 31.86 -0.12 -23.44
C THR A 23 30.35 0.12 -23.36
N PHE A 24 29.90 1.24 -22.79
CA PHE A 24 28.47 1.55 -22.63
C PHE A 24 28.22 3.07 -22.61
N VAL A 25 26.94 3.44 -22.69
CA VAL A 25 26.48 4.82 -22.54
C VAL A 25 25.59 4.88 -21.30
N ASP A 26 25.90 5.78 -20.38
CA ASP A 26 25.11 6.01 -19.17
C ASP A 26 24.17 7.20 -19.37
N LEU A 27 22.90 6.97 -19.04
CA LEU A 27 21.85 7.97 -19.01
C LEU A 27 21.38 8.15 -17.57
N ASP A 28 21.79 9.26 -16.94
CA ASP A 28 21.30 9.62 -15.61
C ASP A 28 19.93 10.30 -15.73
N LEU A 29 18.88 9.59 -15.30
CA LEU A 29 17.50 10.06 -15.33
C LEU A 29 17.06 10.44 -13.92
N LYS A 30 16.31 11.54 -13.79
CA LYS A 30 15.82 11.99 -12.49
C LYS A 30 15.03 10.93 -11.72
N GLY A 31 14.13 10.21 -12.41
CA GLY A 31 13.32 9.15 -11.81
C GLY A 31 12.51 9.63 -10.61
N VAL A 32 11.82 10.76 -10.72
CA VAL A 32 10.98 11.30 -9.63
C VAL A 32 9.52 11.09 -9.95
N VAL A 33 8.74 10.59 -9.00
CA VAL A 33 7.28 10.52 -9.12
C VAL A 33 6.63 11.63 -8.30
N TYR A 34 5.69 12.32 -8.92
CA TYR A 34 4.91 13.42 -8.35
C TYR A 34 3.43 13.05 -8.30
N PRO A 35 2.66 13.57 -7.33
CA PRO A 35 1.21 13.57 -7.42
C PRO A 35 0.76 14.33 -8.68
N ALA A 36 -0.26 13.82 -9.37
CA ALA A 36 -0.77 14.43 -10.59
C ALA A 36 -1.14 15.92 -10.34
N GLY A 37 -0.59 16.82 -11.14
CA GLY A 37 -0.79 18.26 -11.03
C GLY A 37 -0.10 18.95 -9.84
N ASN A 38 0.70 18.25 -9.02
CA ASN A 38 1.49 18.85 -7.94
C ASN A 38 2.96 18.47 -8.04
N TYR A 39 3.80 19.42 -8.45
CA TYR A 39 5.23 19.21 -8.69
C TYR A 39 6.11 19.75 -7.55
N THR A 40 5.60 19.71 -6.32
CA THR A 40 6.43 20.03 -5.15
C THR A 40 7.47 18.92 -4.97
N ASP A 41 8.73 19.30 -4.78
CA ASP A 41 9.81 18.33 -4.59
C ASP A 41 9.52 17.41 -3.39
N PRO A 42 9.66 16.08 -3.54
CA PRO A 42 9.46 15.15 -2.45
C PRO A 42 10.48 15.37 -1.32
N PRO A 43 10.13 15.04 -0.05
CA PRO A 43 11.01 15.25 1.11
C PRO A 43 12.12 14.19 1.23
N TYR A 44 12.58 13.62 0.11
CA TYR A 44 13.61 12.57 0.07
C TYR A 44 14.85 13.07 -0.66
N VAL A 45 15.99 12.48 -0.34
CA VAL A 45 17.27 12.79 -1.01
C VAL A 45 17.79 11.52 -1.65
N ALA A 46 18.07 11.58 -2.95
CA ALA A 46 18.64 10.46 -3.68
C ALA A 46 20.04 10.13 -3.14
N ALA A 47 20.24 8.88 -2.74
CA ALA A 47 21.55 8.37 -2.39
C ALA A 47 22.30 7.94 -3.66
N PRO A 48 23.63 8.19 -3.76
CA PRO A 48 24.43 7.65 -4.84
C PRO A 48 24.48 6.12 -4.74
N PHE A 49 24.43 5.44 -5.89
CA PHE A 49 24.56 3.99 -5.98
C PHE A 49 25.49 3.63 -7.15
N THR A 50 26.07 2.43 -7.08
CA THR A 50 26.98 1.93 -8.11
C THR A 50 26.30 0.84 -8.90
N ILE A 51 26.48 0.87 -10.22
CA ILE A 51 25.99 -0.17 -11.12
C ILE A 51 27.08 -1.23 -11.23
N PRO A 52 26.77 -2.53 -11.02
CA PRO A 52 27.75 -3.59 -11.24
C PRO A 52 28.24 -3.62 -12.69
N ASP A 53 29.54 -3.81 -12.91
CA ASP A 53 30.19 -3.82 -14.24
C ASP A 53 29.73 -4.96 -15.17
N GLN A 54 28.78 -5.81 -14.76
CA GLN A 54 28.38 -7.01 -15.47
C GLN A 54 26.96 -6.89 -16.01
N SER A 55 26.86 -6.74 -17.32
CA SER A 55 25.64 -6.96 -18.06
C SER A 55 25.97 -7.43 -19.47
N ASP A 56 25.67 -8.68 -19.79
CA ASP A 56 25.62 -9.18 -21.19
C ASP A 56 24.37 -8.67 -21.93
N SER A 57 23.63 -7.71 -21.35
CA SER A 57 22.37 -7.18 -21.89
C SER A 57 22.60 -5.89 -22.67
N MET A 58 21.81 -5.67 -23.73
CA MET A 58 21.87 -4.45 -24.54
C MET A 58 21.44 -3.19 -23.78
N LEU A 59 20.64 -3.34 -22.72
CA LEU A 59 20.11 -2.27 -21.89
C LEU A 59 20.06 -2.75 -20.44
N SER A 60 20.51 -1.90 -19.53
CA SER A 60 20.39 -2.10 -18.09
C SER A 60 19.66 -0.92 -17.48
N LEU A 61 18.53 -1.20 -16.84
CA LEU A 61 17.77 -0.21 -16.07
C LEU A 61 18.05 -0.44 -14.60
N VAL A 62 18.40 0.64 -13.89
CA VAL A 62 18.70 0.60 -12.46
C VAL A 62 17.79 1.60 -11.76
N PHE A 63 17.12 1.14 -10.72
CA PHE A 63 16.19 1.95 -9.93
C PHE A 63 16.78 2.16 -8.54
N SER A 64 16.76 3.40 -8.08
CA SER A 64 17.15 3.75 -6.72
C SER A 64 15.99 3.53 -5.75
N GLU A 65 16.30 3.37 -4.46
CA GLU A 65 15.30 3.43 -3.39
C GLU A 65 14.47 4.71 -3.46
N TYR A 66 15.12 5.82 -3.81
CA TYR A 66 14.50 7.14 -3.99
C TYR A 66 13.36 7.15 -5.02
N PHE A 67 13.50 6.44 -6.15
CA PHE A 67 12.41 6.30 -7.13
C PHE A 67 11.15 5.70 -6.49
N PHE A 68 11.32 4.65 -5.69
CA PHE A 68 10.19 3.99 -5.02
C PHE A 68 9.65 4.80 -3.83
N GLN A 69 10.50 5.50 -3.08
CA GLN A 69 10.08 6.41 -2.00
C GLN A 69 9.22 7.55 -2.52
N THR A 70 9.65 8.20 -3.61
CA THR A 70 8.87 9.28 -4.25
C THR A 70 7.55 8.75 -4.83
N SER A 71 7.55 7.53 -5.38
CA SER A 71 6.32 6.84 -5.81
C SER A 71 5.35 6.62 -4.65
N SER A 72 5.82 6.05 -3.54
CA SER A 72 5.01 5.81 -2.33
C SER A 72 4.39 7.12 -1.81
N PHE A 73 5.20 8.17 -1.74
CA PHE A 73 4.77 9.50 -1.31
C PHE A 73 3.73 10.14 -2.22
N ALA A 74 3.92 10.06 -3.54
CA ALA A 74 2.98 10.59 -4.51
C ALA A 74 1.60 9.95 -4.38
N TYR A 75 1.55 8.61 -4.32
CA TYR A 75 0.29 7.89 -4.13
C TYR A 75 -0.33 8.09 -2.75
N TYR A 76 0.49 8.26 -1.71
CA TYR A 76 -0.01 8.55 -0.35
C TYR A 76 -0.70 9.90 -0.28
N THR A 77 -0.04 10.94 -0.77
CA THR A 77 -0.60 12.30 -0.80
C THR A 77 -1.82 12.41 -1.73
N ALA A 78 -1.90 11.57 -2.77
CA ALA A 78 -3.08 11.46 -3.63
C ALA A 78 -4.23 10.61 -3.02
N GLY A 79 -4.06 10.05 -1.82
CA GLY A 79 -5.11 9.30 -1.11
C GLY A 79 -5.32 7.86 -1.61
N ALA A 80 -4.33 7.27 -2.29
CA ALA A 80 -4.45 5.96 -2.93
C ALA A 80 -4.55 4.78 -1.94
N PHE A 81 -4.11 4.97 -0.69
CA PHE A 81 -4.03 3.95 0.37
C PHE A 81 -5.29 3.90 1.26
N ASN A 82 -6.42 4.36 0.74
CA ASN A 82 -7.72 4.25 1.40
C ASN A 82 -8.53 3.12 0.78
N ILE A 83 -9.05 2.21 1.59
CA ILE A 83 -9.93 1.13 1.15
C ILE A 83 -11.11 0.99 2.11
N THR A 84 -12.30 0.79 1.54
CA THR A 84 -13.51 0.49 2.30
C THR A 84 -13.97 -0.90 1.91
N ILE A 85 -14.14 -1.76 2.91
CA ILE A 85 -14.66 -3.12 2.75
C ILE A 85 -16.04 -3.16 3.37
N THR A 86 -17.01 -3.57 2.58
CA THR A 86 -18.41 -3.80 2.96
C THR A 86 -18.78 -5.25 2.71
N GLU A 87 -19.98 -5.65 3.13
CA GLU A 87 -20.52 -6.99 2.84
C GLU A 87 -20.54 -7.30 1.33
N GLU A 88 -20.85 -6.32 0.47
CA GLU A 88 -20.91 -6.53 -0.98
C GLU A 88 -19.54 -6.75 -1.62
N THR A 89 -18.50 -6.15 -1.05
CA THR A 89 -17.13 -6.26 -1.56
C THR A 89 -16.38 -7.44 -0.99
N CYS A 90 -16.75 -7.92 0.20
CA CYS A 90 -16.08 -9.07 0.81
C CYS A 90 -16.55 -10.36 0.15
N SER A 91 -15.68 -10.96 -0.65
CA SER A 91 -16.08 -12.05 -1.54
C SER A 91 -16.22 -13.40 -0.82
N TYR A 92 -15.65 -13.52 0.38
CA TYR A 92 -15.46 -14.80 1.05
C TYR A 92 -16.34 -15.02 2.28
N PHE A 93 -16.84 -13.96 2.92
CA PHE A 93 -17.71 -14.09 4.09
C PHE A 93 -18.51 -12.82 4.37
N ASN A 94 -19.70 -12.98 4.92
CA ASN A 94 -20.57 -11.87 5.27
C ASN A 94 -20.07 -11.22 6.57
N ILE A 95 -19.39 -10.08 6.45
CA ILE A 95 -18.89 -9.33 7.60
C ILE A 95 -20.09 -8.72 8.34
N SER A 96 -20.41 -9.24 9.52
CA SER A 96 -21.56 -8.79 10.32
C SER A 96 -21.24 -8.66 11.81
N THR A 97 -22.07 -7.92 12.54
CA THR A 97 -21.95 -7.79 14.00
C THR A 97 -22.17 -9.11 14.73
N GLU A 98 -22.81 -10.10 14.10
CA GLU A 98 -22.96 -11.45 14.65
C GLU A 98 -21.62 -12.18 14.68
N ILE A 99 -20.84 -12.13 13.59
CA ILE A 99 -19.50 -12.73 13.54
C ILE A 99 -18.60 -12.06 14.57
N PHE A 100 -18.55 -10.72 14.57
CA PHE A 100 -17.76 -10.00 15.57
C PHE A 100 -18.27 -10.25 17.00
N GLY A 101 -19.59 -10.38 17.20
CA GLY A 101 -20.20 -10.69 18.49
C GLY A 101 -19.88 -12.08 19.02
N SER A 102 -19.66 -13.05 18.12
CA SER A 102 -19.24 -14.40 18.51
C SER A 102 -17.79 -14.45 19.05
N ILE A 103 -16.97 -13.47 18.66
CA ILE A 103 -15.57 -13.34 19.06
C ILE A 103 -15.42 -12.35 20.23
N ILE A 104 -16.13 -11.22 20.16
CA ILE A 104 -16.16 -10.13 21.13
C ILE A 104 -17.57 -10.05 21.73
N PRO A 105 -17.78 -10.60 22.94
CA PRO A 105 -19.09 -10.58 23.61
C PRO A 105 -19.69 -9.18 23.76
N GLU A 106 -18.85 -8.16 23.88
CA GLU A 106 -19.21 -6.74 23.94
C GLU A 106 -19.95 -6.26 22.68
N VAL A 107 -19.58 -6.76 21.50
CA VAL A 107 -20.27 -6.46 20.23
C VAL A 107 -21.63 -7.17 20.18
N ALA A 108 -21.76 -8.37 20.75
CA ALA A 108 -23.06 -9.06 20.83
C ALA A 108 -24.06 -8.32 21.74
N LYS A 109 -23.58 -7.58 22.75
CA LYS A 109 -24.42 -6.73 23.61
C LYS A 109 -24.91 -5.47 22.89
N TYR A 110 -24.21 -5.04 21.85
CA TYR A 110 -24.51 -3.81 21.11
C TYR A 110 -25.84 -3.91 20.33
N SER A 111 -26.13 -5.07 19.74
CA SER A 111 -27.40 -5.31 19.04
C SER A 111 -27.84 -6.76 19.10
N VAL A 112 -29.15 -6.97 19.33
CA VAL A 112 -29.79 -8.29 19.27
C VAL A 112 -29.95 -8.77 17.82
N THR A 113 -30.06 -7.83 16.87
CA THR A 113 -30.19 -8.14 15.44
C THR A 113 -28.82 -7.98 14.75
N PRO A 114 -28.38 -8.95 13.93
CA PRO A 114 -27.16 -8.82 13.13
C PRO A 114 -27.25 -7.62 12.18
N TYR A 115 -26.24 -6.77 12.18
CA TYR A 115 -26.07 -5.68 11.23
C TYR A 115 -24.84 -5.94 10.34
N PRO A 116 -24.87 -5.53 9.06
CA PRO A 116 -23.67 -5.53 8.23
C PRO A 116 -22.57 -4.67 8.86
N VAL A 117 -21.32 -5.07 8.63
CA VAL A 117 -20.14 -4.34 9.10
C VAL A 117 -19.41 -3.74 7.91
N MET A 118 -18.97 -2.50 8.08
CA MET A 118 -18.11 -1.79 7.16
C MET A 118 -16.76 -1.53 7.82
N LEU A 119 -15.68 -1.89 7.12
CA LEU A 119 -14.31 -1.66 7.53
C LEU A 119 -13.73 -0.54 6.67
N LYS A 120 -13.25 0.53 7.29
CA LYS A 120 -12.51 1.59 6.59
C LYS A 120 -11.05 1.50 7.00
N LEU A 121 -10.18 1.27 6.03
CA LEU A 121 -8.74 1.21 6.24
C LEU A 121 -8.08 2.38 5.52
N MET A 122 -7.09 2.97 6.19
CA MET A 122 -6.31 4.08 5.66
C MET A 122 -4.87 4.02 6.17
N ALA A 123 -3.93 4.43 5.33
CA ALA A 123 -2.56 4.67 5.77
C ALA A 123 -2.50 5.93 6.65
N THR A 124 -1.82 5.85 7.79
CA THR A 124 -1.67 6.99 8.72
C THR A 124 -0.47 7.86 8.38
N GLU A 125 0.49 7.31 7.64
CA GLU A 125 1.69 7.97 7.15
C GLU A 125 2.12 7.37 5.81
N THR A 126 3.07 8.01 5.13
CA THR A 126 3.60 7.49 3.86
C THR A 126 4.28 6.14 4.09
N PRO A 127 3.93 5.08 3.32
CA PRO A 127 4.61 3.80 3.43
C PRO A 127 6.11 3.92 3.21
N ILE A 128 6.87 3.37 4.14
CA ILE A 128 8.33 3.44 4.14
C ILE A 128 8.83 2.33 3.23
N ILE A 129 9.65 2.72 2.25
CA ILE A 129 10.25 1.81 1.30
C ILE A 129 11.73 1.64 1.63
N SER A 130 12.17 0.38 1.70
CA SER A 130 13.56 -0.01 1.91
C SER A 130 14.00 -0.98 0.82
N LEU A 131 15.05 -0.60 0.09
CA LEU A 131 15.66 -1.39 -0.98
C LEU A 131 17.10 -1.72 -0.60
N GLU A 132 17.29 -2.91 -0.03
CA GLU A 132 18.59 -3.46 0.36
C GLU A 132 19.00 -4.60 -0.58
N GLN A 133 20.24 -5.09 -0.42
CA GLN A 133 20.71 -6.25 -1.16
C GLN A 133 19.83 -7.46 -0.84
N ASP A 134 19.23 -8.06 -1.88
CA ASP A 134 18.31 -9.21 -1.81
C ASP A 134 17.02 -8.99 -1.00
N SER A 135 16.72 -7.74 -0.60
CA SER A 135 15.56 -7.41 0.21
C SER A 135 14.90 -6.13 -0.29
N PHE A 136 13.67 -6.25 -0.77
CA PHE A 136 12.86 -5.09 -1.14
C PHE A 136 11.56 -5.14 -0.34
N THR A 137 11.37 -4.17 0.55
CA THR A 137 10.27 -4.18 1.52
C THR A 137 9.53 -2.86 1.59
N ALA A 138 8.26 -2.93 1.99
CA ALA A 138 7.44 -1.80 2.35
C ALA A 138 6.83 -1.99 3.75
N GLU A 139 7.03 -1.00 4.61
CA GLU A 139 6.40 -0.89 5.91
C GLU A 139 5.23 0.09 5.84
N ILE A 140 4.05 -0.38 6.24
CA ILE A 140 2.79 0.35 6.13
C ILE A 140 2.20 0.47 7.54
N GLN A 141 2.11 1.70 8.02
CA GLN A 141 1.31 2.02 9.20
C GLN A 141 -0.05 2.56 8.75
N GLY A 142 -1.10 2.08 9.41
CA GLY A 142 -2.46 2.45 9.08
C GLY A 142 -3.40 2.39 10.26
N SER A 143 -4.64 2.78 10.00
CA SER A 143 -5.75 2.61 10.92
C SER A 143 -6.87 1.85 10.23
N MET A 144 -7.64 1.12 11.04
CA MET A 144 -8.88 0.47 10.62
C MET A 144 -10.00 0.85 11.57
N GLU A 145 -11.03 1.45 11.02
CA GLU A 145 -12.27 1.77 11.70
C GLU A 145 -13.33 0.74 11.34
N VAL A 146 -13.99 0.19 12.36
CA VAL A 146 -15.02 -0.84 12.22
C VAL A 146 -16.37 -0.25 12.56
N PHE A 147 -17.28 -0.24 11.59
CA PHE A 147 -18.62 0.32 11.72
C PHE A 147 -19.69 -0.76 11.63
N ALA A 148 -20.75 -0.64 12.42
CA ALA A 148 -22.03 -1.30 12.14
C ALA A 148 -22.87 -0.41 11.21
N VAL A 149 -23.49 -1.00 10.20
CA VAL A 149 -24.40 -0.32 9.27
C VAL A 149 -25.84 -0.58 9.71
N LEU A 150 -26.52 0.45 10.19
CA LEU A 150 -27.87 0.38 10.71
C LEU A 150 -28.94 0.32 9.59
N PRO A 151 -30.18 -0.10 9.87
CA PRO A 151 -31.23 -0.23 8.85
C PRO A 151 -31.62 1.07 8.13
N ASP A 152 -31.35 2.22 8.75
CA ASP A 152 -31.54 3.56 8.19
C ASP A 152 -30.32 4.04 7.38
N ALA A 153 -29.38 3.15 7.09
CA ALA A 153 -28.08 3.39 6.45
C ALA A 153 -27.12 4.29 7.26
N ALA A 154 -27.44 4.61 8.52
CA ALA A 154 -26.48 5.28 9.40
C ALA A 154 -25.36 4.31 9.82
N THR A 155 -24.15 4.84 10.03
CA THR A 155 -23.01 4.02 10.46
C THR A 155 -22.60 4.37 11.88
N GLN A 156 -22.53 3.35 12.75
CA GLN A 156 -22.03 3.52 14.11
C GLN A 156 -20.62 2.94 14.21
N LEU A 157 -19.65 3.75 14.65
CA LEU A 157 -18.31 3.29 14.97
C LEU A 157 -18.34 2.36 16.18
N LEU A 158 -17.88 1.12 16.00
CA LEU A 158 -17.73 0.13 17.08
C LEU A 158 -16.37 0.28 17.76
N PHE A 159 -15.29 0.30 16.97
CA PHE A 159 -13.92 0.45 17.47
C PHE A 159 -12.95 0.83 16.33
N THR A 160 -11.79 1.33 16.73
CA THR A 160 -10.68 1.72 15.86
C THR A 160 -9.42 1.00 16.28
N MET A 161 -8.65 0.52 15.31
CA MET A 161 -7.39 -0.18 15.52
C MET A 161 -6.27 0.47 14.71
N ASN A 162 -5.05 0.39 15.22
CA ASN A 162 -3.86 0.67 14.43
C ASN A 162 -3.35 -0.64 13.81
N ILE A 163 -2.83 -0.52 12.60
CA ILE A 163 -2.27 -1.61 11.79
C ILE A 163 -0.81 -1.27 11.52
N ALA A 164 0.07 -2.24 11.77
CA ALA A 164 1.44 -2.22 11.29
C ALA A 164 1.66 -3.45 10.39
N ALA A 165 1.94 -3.22 9.12
CA ALA A 165 2.20 -4.27 8.14
C ALA A 165 3.62 -4.15 7.59
N ASN A 166 4.31 -5.28 7.50
CA ASN A 166 5.58 -5.41 6.78
C ASN A 166 5.33 -6.33 5.58
N THR A 167 5.73 -5.85 4.40
CA THR A 167 5.52 -6.54 3.13
C THR A 167 6.82 -6.61 2.35
N SER A 168 7.00 -7.69 1.59
CA SER A 168 8.03 -7.78 0.55
C SER A 168 7.44 -7.36 -0.79
N ILE A 169 8.26 -6.71 -1.62
CA ILE A 169 7.90 -6.30 -2.97
C ILE A 169 8.66 -7.19 -3.95
N ALA A 170 7.91 -7.84 -4.84
CA ALA A 170 8.47 -8.50 -6.02
C ALA A 170 8.23 -7.62 -7.25
N LEU A 171 9.29 -7.40 -8.04
CA LEU A 171 9.25 -6.64 -9.28
C LEU A 171 9.27 -7.57 -10.48
N ASN A 172 8.58 -7.14 -11.53
CA ASN A 172 8.63 -7.78 -12.85
C ASN A 172 8.60 -6.71 -13.94
N ILE A 173 9.16 -7.00 -15.10
CA ILE A 173 9.07 -6.13 -16.27
C ILE A 173 8.24 -6.85 -17.34
N PHE A 174 7.19 -6.19 -17.79
CA PHE A 174 6.35 -6.68 -18.88
C PHE A 174 5.80 -5.50 -19.68
N ASP A 175 5.79 -5.61 -21.00
CA ASP A 175 5.26 -4.60 -21.92
C ASP A 175 5.78 -3.17 -21.64
N GLN A 176 7.10 -3.04 -21.44
CA GLN A 176 7.78 -1.77 -21.11
C GLN A 176 7.26 -1.09 -19.83
N LYS A 177 6.73 -1.88 -18.89
CA LYS A 177 6.32 -1.41 -17.57
C LYS A 177 7.00 -2.18 -16.46
N LEU A 178 7.36 -1.47 -15.40
CA LEU A 178 7.78 -2.02 -14.13
C LEU A 178 6.54 -2.36 -13.31
N MET A 179 6.19 -3.63 -13.24
CA MET A 179 5.09 -4.15 -12.43
C MET A 179 5.60 -4.55 -11.05
N GLY A 180 4.75 -4.35 -10.04
CA GLY A 180 5.01 -4.78 -8.67
C GLY A 180 3.98 -5.78 -8.16
N SER A 181 4.35 -6.51 -7.13
CA SER A 181 3.43 -7.28 -6.29
C SER A 181 3.92 -7.28 -4.85
N LEU A 182 2.99 -7.15 -3.91
CA LEU A 182 3.20 -7.18 -2.48
C LEU A 182 2.90 -8.57 -1.94
N CYS A 183 3.79 -9.03 -1.08
CA CYS A 183 3.64 -10.23 -0.27
C CYS A 183 3.66 -9.82 1.20
N LEU A 184 2.60 -10.14 1.94
CA LEU A 184 2.53 -9.82 3.37
C LEU A 184 3.47 -10.74 4.18
N ASN A 185 4.41 -10.16 4.92
CA ASN A 185 5.34 -10.89 5.78
C ASN A 185 4.83 -10.96 7.21
N ARG A 186 4.53 -9.79 7.78
CA ARG A 186 4.10 -9.63 9.17
C ARG A 186 3.01 -8.60 9.25
N LEU A 187 2.09 -8.84 10.17
CA LEU A 187 0.94 -8.00 10.42
C LEU A 187 0.72 -7.91 11.93
N GLN A 188 0.49 -6.71 12.43
CA GLN A 188 0.22 -6.46 13.83
C GLN A 188 -0.97 -5.51 13.97
N PHE A 189 -1.76 -5.77 15.01
CA PHE A 189 -2.91 -4.95 15.36
C PHE A 189 -2.76 -4.44 16.79
N SER A 190 -3.22 -3.22 17.02
CA SER A 190 -3.41 -2.70 18.38
C SER A 190 -4.71 -1.93 18.46
N LEU A 191 -5.41 -2.04 19.59
CA LEU A 191 -6.65 -1.31 19.80
C LEU A 191 -6.32 0.17 20.08
N ALA A 192 -6.85 1.07 19.26
CA ALA A 192 -6.72 2.51 19.46
C ALA A 192 -7.88 3.06 20.30
N HIS A 193 -9.11 2.64 19.97
CA HIS A 193 -10.31 3.10 20.65
C HIS A 193 -11.44 2.07 20.53
N SER A 194 -12.35 2.02 21.51
CA SER A 194 -13.52 1.13 21.47
C SER A 194 -14.74 1.78 22.11
N ASN A 195 -15.87 1.77 21.38
CA ASN A 195 -17.19 2.20 21.84
C ASN A 195 -18.03 1.04 22.38
N VAL A 196 -17.60 -0.21 22.17
CA VAL A 196 -18.34 -1.41 22.62
C VAL A 196 -17.85 -1.94 23.96
N GLY A 197 -16.72 -1.44 24.45
CA GLY A 197 -16.10 -1.87 25.71
C GLY A 197 -14.71 -2.48 25.51
N PHE A 198 -14.16 -3.04 26.58
CA PHE A 198 -12.83 -3.66 26.54
C PHE A 198 -12.88 -5.06 25.94
N PHE A 199 -11.94 -5.36 25.05
CA PHE A 199 -11.70 -6.70 24.52
C PHE A 199 -10.23 -6.85 24.13
N GLU A 200 -9.74 -8.09 24.08
CA GLU A 200 -8.38 -8.37 23.64
C GLU A 200 -8.32 -8.45 22.11
N ILE A 201 -7.37 -7.71 21.52
CA ILE A 201 -7.21 -7.65 20.05
C ILE A 201 -6.80 -8.99 19.43
N SER A 202 -6.11 -9.83 20.21
CA SER A 202 -5.69 -11.19 19.84
C SER A 202 -6.86 -12.05 19.35
N LEU A 203 -8.07 -11.79 19.85
CA LEU A 203 -9.29 -12.49 19.45
C LEU A 203 -9.65 -12.23 17.97
N LEU A 204 -9.32 -11.06 17.44
CA LEU A 204 -9.63 -10.65 16.08
C LEU A 204 -8.49 -10.91 15.08
N GLU A 205 -7.28 -11.25 15.53
CA GLU A 205 -6.10 -11.34 14.65
C GLU A 205 -6.34 -12.26 13.45
N ASN A 206 -6.96 -13.42 13.65
CA ASN A 206 -7.20 -14.39 12.56
C ASN A 206 -8.16 -13.84 11.50
N ILE A 207 -9.31 -13.30 11.92
CA ILE A 207 -10.32 -12.79 10.97
C ILE A 207 -9.81 -11.54 10.23
N LEU A 208 -9.10 -10.66 10.94
CA LEU A 208 -8.54 -9.44 10.33
C LEU A 208 -7.38 -9.77 9.39
N SER A 209 -6.52 -10.72 9.76
CA SER A 209 -5.44 -11.19 8.88
C SER A 209 -6.01 -11.80 7.60
N TYR A 210 -7.09 -12.59 7.72
CA TYR A 210 -7.78 -13.15 6.57
C TYR A 210 -8.31 -12.05 5.64
N ILE A 211 -9.05 -11.07 6.17
CA ILE A 211 -9.56 -9.91 5.40
C ILE A 211 -8.43 -9.20 4.64
N LEU A 212 -7.33 -8.90 5.33
CA LEU A 212 -6.22 -8.18 4.71
C LEU A 212 -5.59 -9.00 3.58
N GLN A 213 -5.44 -10.30 3.76
CA GLN A 213 -4.85 -11.19 2.76
C GLN A 213 -5.77 -11.44 1.55
N THR A 214 -7.10 -11.47 1.74
CA THR A 214 -8.04 -11.78 0.65
C THR A 214 -8.61 -10.56 -0.05
N GLU A 215 -8.69 -9.41 0.61
CA GLU A 215 -9.31 -8.21 0.05
C GLU A 215 -8.26 -7.11 -0.22
N VAL A 216 -7.41 -6.80 0.77
CA VAL A 216 -6.51 -5.62 0.69
C VAL A 216 -5.28 -5.89 -0.16
N ILE A 217 -4.54 -6.97 0.09
CA ILE A 217 -3.33 -7.32 -0.67
C ILE A 217 -3.66 -7.55 -2.16
N PRO A 218 -4.72 -8.29 -2.53
CA PRO A 218 -5.09 -8.47 -3.93
C PRO A 218 -5.51 -7.15 -4.59
N SER A 219 -6.24 -6.28 -3.89
CA SER A 219 -6.60 -4.95 -4.41
C SER A 219 -5.37 -4.07 -4.68
N ALA A 220 -4.39 -4.09 -3.76
CA ALA A 220 -3.11 -3.42 -3.96
C ALA A 220 -2.33 -4.01 -5.15
N ASN A 221 -2.25 -5.34 -5.25
CA ASN A 221 -1.57 -6.03 -6.35
C ASN A 221 -2.24 -5.81 -7.71
N ALA A 222 -3.57 -5.68 -7.76
CA ALA A 222 -4.29 -5.29 -8.97
C ALA A 222 -3.91 -3.89 -9.46
N LYS A 223 -3.58 -2.95 -8.55
CA LYS A 223 -3.03 -1.63 -8.93
C LYS A 223 -1.57 -1.73 -9.37
N LEU A 224 -0.72 -2.41 -8.59
CA LEU A 224 0.72 -2.52 -8.88
C LEU A 224 1.02 -3.32 -10.18
N SER A 225 0.14 -4.25 -10.54
CA SER A 225 0.24 -4.99 -11.80
C SER A 225 -0.10 -4.14 -13.03
N LYS A 226 -0.72 -2.97 -12.89
CA LYS A 226 -0.84 -2.03 -14.02
C LYS A 226 0.53 -1.48 -14.45
N GLY A 227 1.46 -1.44 -13.49
CA GLY A 227 2.87 -1.11 -13.66
C GLY A 227 3.13 0.37 -13.90
N LEU A 228 4.39 0.74 -13.71
CA LEU A 228 4.95 2.06 -14.01
C LEU A 228 5.60 2.02 -15.40
N PRO A 229 5.28 2.94 -16.32
CA PRO A 229 5.93 2.98 -17.64
C PRO A 229 7.44 3.22 -17.50
N LEU A 230 8.24 2.47 -18.25
CA LEU A 230 9.69 2.63 -18.32
C LEU A 230 10.08 3.78 -19.28
N PRO A 231 11.25 4.41 -19.08
CA PRO A 231 11.75 5.49 -19.95
C PRO A 231 12.12 5.02 -21.36
#